data_AF-A0A0P0V8Z8-F1
#
_entry.id   AF-A0A0P0V8Z8-F1
#
_cell.length_a   1.000
_cell.length_b   1.000
_cell.length_c   1.000
_cell.angle_alpha   90.00
_cell.angle_beta   90.00
_cell.angle_gamma   90.00
#
_symmetry.space_group_name_H-M   'P 1'
#
loop_
_entity.id
_entity.type
_entity.pdbx_description
1 polymer ?
#
loop_
_entity_poly.entity_id
_entity_poly.type
_entity_poly.pdbx_seq_one_letter_code
_entity_poly.pdbx_strand_id
1 'polypeptide(L)'
;MPLFPSSPKGQNSNRRRARELRREGVGPAMDEGLVSVDKFSGGSQAYFLTHLHQDHTRGLGAAGGWRHGPLYCSPVTARLLPTRFPGVDASLLRPLAPGASASLSLSSPSTGRAVSVVVTAIPALHCPGSLMYLFRGDLGCMLYTGDFRWELRCKRARAAKKALLDALAGDTVDVLYLDNTYCHPSLSFPPRPIVAEQVSFAASVSNVWRPCQFLPF
;
A
#
# COMPACT_ATOMS: atom_id res chain seq x y z
N MET A 1 -10.84 35.71 -16.59
CA MET A 1 -9.50 35.41 -16.04
C MET A 1 -9.66 34.27 -15.04
N PRO A 2 -9.03 33.10 -15.22
CA PRO A 2 -9.04 32.08 -14.18
C PRO A 2 -7.93 32.40 -13.17
N LEU A 3 -8.35 32.72 -11.95
CA LEU A 3 -7.51 32.77 -10.76
C LEU A 3 -7.09 31.34 -10.42
N PHE A 4 -5.89 30.95 -10.84
CA PHE A 4 -5.25 29.78 -10.26
C PHE A 4 -4.79 30.13 -8.84
N PRO A 5 -5.16 29.36 -7.80
CA PRO A 5 -4.59 29.55 -6.49
C PRO A 5 -3.08 29.23 -6.56
N SER A 6 -2.25 30.13 -6.02
CA SER A 6 -0.80 29.93 -5.94
C SER A 6 -0.47 28.63 -5.20
N SER A 7 0.44 27.83 -5.76
CA SER A 7 0.95 26.61 -5.13
C SER A 7 1.39 26.87 -3.67
N PRO A 8 0.97 26.04 -2.70
CA PRO A 8 1.46 26.09 -1.33
C PRO A 8 2.99 26.11 -1.28
N LYS A 9 3.57 27.00 -0.46
CA LYS A 9 5.02 27.25 -0.36
C LYS A 9 5.88 25.99 -0.12
N GLY A 10 5.30 24.88 0.37
CA GLY A 10 5.99 23.59 0.57
C GLY A 10 5.99 22.61 -0.62
N GLN A 11 5.13 22.79 -1.64
CA GLN A 11 5.12 21.93 -2.83
C GLN A 11 6.41 22.09 -3.66
N ASN A 12 6.95 23.31 -3.68
CA ASN A 12 8.11 23.66 -4.49
C ASN A 12 9.43 23.19 -3.83
N SER A 13 9.48 23.06 -2.51
CA SER A 13 10.70 22.66 -1.78
C SER A 13 10.97 21.16 -1.89
N ASN A 14 9.95 20.30 -1.68
CA ASN A 14 10.12 18.84 -1.77
C ASN A 14 10.48 18.42 -3.20
N ARG A 15 9.85 19.04 -4.20
CA ARG A 15 10.17 18.80 -5.61
C ARG A 15 11.54 19.29 -6.03
N ARG A 16 11.97 20.46 -5.53
CA ARG A 16 13.34 20.93 -5.75
C ARG A 16 14.35 19.98 -5.14
N ARG A 17 14.13 19.55 -3.90
CA ARG A 17 15.01 18.61 -3.19
C ARG A 17 15.06 17.24 -3.85
N ALA A 18 13.92 16.69 -4.26
CA ALA A 18 13.87 15.44 -5.02
C ALA A 18 14.57 15.57 -6.40
N ARG A 19 14.45 16.73 -7.07
CA ARG A 19 15.18 17.00 -8.33
C ARG A 19 16.68 17.19 -8.12
N GLU A 20 17.09 17.80 -7.00
CA GLU A 20 18.49 18.01 -6.63
C GLU A 20 19.17 16.67 -6.33
N LEU A 21 18.54 15.81 -5.51
CA LEU A 21 19.01 14.44 -5.29
C LEU A 21 19.10 13.66 -6.61
N ARG A 22 18.14 13.82 -7.52
CA ARG A 22 18.21 13.21 -8.87
C ARG A 22 19.38 13.69 -9.72
N ARG A 23 19.77 14.96 -9.59
CA ARG A 23 20.95 15.52 -10.28
C ARG A 23 22.26 15.06 -9.66
N GLU A 24 22.26 14.74 -8.37
CA GLU A 24 23.38 14.15 -7.64
C GLU A 24 23.53 12.63 -7.90
N GLY A 25 22.79 12.08 -8.86
CA GLY A 25 22.90 10.67 -9.29
C GLY A 25 22.00 9.71 -8.51
N VAL A 26 21.09 10.19 -7.66
CA VAL A 26 20.08 9.36 -7.00
C VAL A 26 18.93 9.12 -7.99
N GLY A 27 18.75 7.91 -8.50
CA GLY A 27 17.62 7.54 -9.36
C GLY A 27 16.24 7.76 -8.69
N PRO A 28 15.10 7.34 -9.30
CA PRO A 28 13.88 7.20 -8.52
C PRO A 28 14.15 6.28 -7.31
N ALA A 29 14.33 6.89 -6.15
CA ALA A 29 15.17 6.41 -5.06
C ALA A 29 14.70 5.13 -4.34
N MET A 30 13.54 4.58 -4.75
CA MET A 30 13.00 3.37 -4.13
C MET A 30 13.78 2.10 -4.54
N ASP A 31 14.47 2.08 -5.68
CA ASP A 31 15.31 0.93 -6.06
C ASP A 31 16.79 1.07 -5.63
N GLU A 32 17.16 2.14 -4.91
CA GLU A 32 18.51 2.37 -4.37
C GLU A 32 18.63 2.01 -2.88
N GLY A 33 17.96 0.95 -2.41
CA GLY A 33 18.15 0.46 -1.05
C GLY A 33 17.59 1.35 0.08
N LEU A 34 16.64 2.23 -0.24
CA LEU A 34 15.90 3.00 0.76
C LEU A 34 14.62 2.29 1.20
N VAL A 35 13.68 2.12 0.27
CA VAL A 35 12.32 1.61 0.55
C VAL A 35 11.94 0.56 -0.47
N SER A 36 11.48 -0.61 -0.02
CA SER A 36 10.88 -1.63 -0.89
C SER A 36 9.41 -1.84 -0.56
N VAL A 37 8.57 -1.98 -1.59
CA VAL A 37 7.14 -2.32 -1.46
C VAL A 37 6.91 -3.66 -2.14
N ASP A 38 6.38 -4.66 -1.41
CA ASP A 38 6.10 -6.03 -1.86
C ASP A 38 7.30 -6.79 -2.49
N LYS A 39 8.51 -6.31 -2.25
CA LYS A 39 9.79 -6.88 -2.72
C LYS A 39 10.69 -7.14 -1.51
N PHE A 40 11.08 -8.39 -1.30
CA PHE A 40 11.73 -8.85 -0.06
C PHE A 40 13.10 -9.50 -0.31
N SER A 41 13.87 -8.96 -1.26
CA SER A 41 15.20 -9.47 -1.63
C SER A 41 16.36 -8.94 -0.77
N GLY A 42 16.07 -8.17 0.29
CA GLY A 42 17.10 -7.47 1.07
C GLY A 42 17.62 -6.19 0.39
N GLY A 43 18.48 -5.45 1.10
CA GLY A 43 19.16 -4.26 0.60
C GLY A 43 18.43 -2.92 0.82
N SER A 44 17.17 -2.93 1.25
CA SER A 44 16.44 -1.71 1.66
C SER A 44 16.49 -1.48 3.18
N GLN A 45 16.32 -0.22 3.59
CA GLN A 45 16.26 0.19 5.00
C GLN A 45 14.86 0.09 5.60
N ALA A 46 13.81 0.20 4.79
CA ALA A 46 12.42 0.00 5.20
C ALA A 46 11.64 -0.80 4.16
N TYR A 47 10.73 -1.65 4.62
CA TYR A 47 9.94 -2.52 3.76
C TYR A 47 8.46 -2.36 4.04
N PHE A 48 7.65 -2.48 3.00
CA PHE A 48 6.21 -2.31 3.06
C PHE A 48 5.54 -3.50 2.40
N LEU A 49 4.60 -4.12 3.11
CA LEU A 49 3.73 -5.17 2.58
C LEU A 49 2.32 -4.59 2.42
N THR A 50 1.82 -4.54 1.19
CA THR A 50 0.49 -4.02 0.88
C THR A 50 -0.60 -4.96 1.38
N HIS A 51 -0.43 -6.27 1.17
CA HIS A 51 -1.36 -7.31 1.61
C HIS A 51 -0.73 -8.72 1.54
N LEU A 52 -1.40 -9.74 2.11
CA LEU A 52 -0.83 -11.07 2.34
C LEU A 52 -1.10 -12.10 1.21
N HIS A 53 -1.06 -11.68 -0.05
CA HIS A 53 -1.10 -12.62 -1.18
C HIS A 53 0.30 -13.16 -1.52
N GLN A 54 0.34 -14.31 -2.20
CA GLN A 54 1.57 -15.08 -2.40
C GLN A 54 2.57 -14.37 -3.33
N ASP A 55 2.07 -13.82 -4.43
CA ASP A 55 2.82 -13.02 -5.39
C ASP A 55 3.40 -11.74 -4.77
N HIS A 56 2.75 -11.17 -3.77
CA HIS A 56 3.23 -10.01 -2.99
C HIS A 56 4.08 -10.38 -1.76
N THR A 57 4.44 -11.66 -1.55
CA THR A 57 5.21 -12.08 -0.36
C THR A 57 6.45 -12.89 -0.72
N ARG A 58 6.84 -12.88 -2.00
CA ARG A 58 8.04 -13.55 -2.50
C ARG A 58 9.30 -13.01 -1.79
N GLY A 59 10.00 -13.89 -1.09
CA GLY A 59 11.21 -13.58 -0.31
C GLY A 59 11.00 -13.52 1.21
N LEU A 60 9.77 -13.34 1.72
CA LEU A 60 9.52 -13.33 3.17
C LEU A 60 9.74 -14.68 3.85
N GLY A 61 9.56 -15.78 3.10
CA GLY A 61 9.69 -17.16 3.59
C GLY A 61 11.07 -17.80 3.38
N ALA A 62 12.12 -17.02 3.08
CA ALA A 62 13.46 -17.56 2.89
C ALA A 62 13.97 -18.31 4.15
N ALA A 63 14.80 -19.34 3.94
CA ALA A 63 15.35 -20.18 5.01
C ALA A 63 16.13 -19.33 6.03
N GLY A 64 15.51 -19.04 7.18
CA GLY A 64 16.06 -18.13 8.21
C GLY A 64 15.07 -17.08 8.71
N GLY A 65 13.94 -16.90 8.02
CA GLY A 65 12.90 -15.95 8.39
C GLY A 65 13.23 -14.49 8.02
N TRP A 66 12.24 -13.61 8.14
CA TRP A 66 12.42 -12.20 7.80
C TRP A 66 13.34 -11.48 8.80
N ARG A 67 14.47 -10.98 8.32
CA ARG A 67 15.49 -10.28 9.14
C ARG A 67 16.09 -9.04 8.47
N HIS A 68 15.63 -8.66 7.28
CA HIS A 68 16.29 -7.62 6.47
C HIS A 68 16.01 -6.18 6.94
N GLY A 69 15.00 -5.95 7.77
CA GLY A 69 14.70 -4.62 8.29
C GLY A 69 13.25 -4.48 8.78
N PRO A 70 12.85 -3.28 9.21
CA PRO A 70 11.49 -3.01 9.65
C PRO A 70 10.49 -3.22 8.50
N LEU A 71 9.43 -3.96 8.79
CA LEU A 71 8.36 -4.32 7.86
C LEU A 71 7.05 -3.66 8.27
N TYR A 72 6.66 -2.64 7.51
CA TYR A 72 5.42 -1.92 7.66
C TYR A 72 4.29 -2.64 6.95
N CYS A 73 3.19 -2.86 7.65
CA CYS A 73 1.99 -3.51 7.10
C CYS A 73 0.76 -3.14 7.93
N SER A 74 -0.44 -3.53 7.49
CA SER A 74 -1.64 -3.29 8.30
C SER A 74 -1.62 -4.10 9.61
N PRO A 75 -2.36 -3.69 10.65
CA PRO A 75 -2.52 -4.50 11.87
C PRO A 75 -3.06 -5.91 11.60
N VAL A 76 -3.95 -6.06 10.61
CA VAL A 76 -4.47 -7.36 10.19
C VAL A 76 -3.36 -8.22 9.59
N THR A 77 -2.59 -7.65 8.66
CA THR A 77 -1.45 -8.34 8.04
C THR A 77 -0.41 -8.72 9.08
N ALA A 78 -0.03 -7.81 9.98
CA ALA A 78 0.94 -8.07 11.05
C ALA A 78 0.52 -9.23 11.97
N ARG A 79 -0.78 -9.38 12.23
CA ARG A 79 -1.32 -10.48 13.05
C ARG A 79 -1.27 -11.83 12.33
N LEU A 80 -1.51 -11.85 11.03
CA LEU A 80 -1.57 -13.07 10.21
C LEU A 80 -0.19 -13.52 9.71
N LEU A 81 0.76 -12.59 9.61
CA LEU A 81 2.07 -12.83 9.02
C LEU A 81 2.85 -13.97 9.71
N PRO A 82 2.92 -14.07 11.06
CA PRO A 82 3.63 -15.15 11.73
C PRO A 82 2.99 -16.53 11.52
N THR A 83 1.67 -16.59 11.32
CA THR A 83 0.98 -17.86 11.01
C THR A 83 1.38 -18.39 9.63
N ARG A 84 1.57 -17.50 8.65
CA ARG A 84 1.99 -17.87 7.29
C ARG A 84 3.50 -18.07 7.18
N PHE A 85 4.28 -17.28 7.91
CA PHE A 85 5.73 -17.28 7.89
C PHE A 85 6.26 -17.34 9.34
N PRO A 86 6.34 -18.53 9.95
CA PRO A 86 6.72 -18.70 11.36
C PRO A 86 8.10 -18.14 11.73
N GLY A 87 9.00 -17.96 10.74
CA GLY A 87 10.32 -17.37 10.94
C GLY A 87 10.35 -15.85 10.99
N VAL A 88 9.23 -15.15 10.75
CA VAL A 88 9.21 -13.69 10.79
C VAL A 88 9.40 -13.19 12.22
N ASP A 89 10.44 -12.38 12.44
CA ASP A 89 10.67 -11.72 13.71
C ASP A 89 9.64 -10.61 13.95
N ALA A 90 8.76 -10.83 14.93
CA ALA A 90 7.70 -9.89 15.30
C ALA A 90 8.24 -8.52 15.73
N SER A 91 9.48 -8.45 16.24
CA SER A 91 10.13 -7.19 16.64
C SER A 91 10.47 -6.29 15.45
N LEU A 92 10.45 -6.81 14.23
CA LEU A 92 10.63 -6.05 12.99
C LEU A 92 9.32 -5.55 12.40
N LEU A 93 8.16 -6.04 12.89
CA LEU A 93 6.87 -5.59 12.38
C LEU A 93 6.56 -4.17 12.86
N ARG A 94 6.04 -3.36 11.94
CA ARG A 94 5.62 -1.98 12.19
C ARG A 94 4.17 -1.81 11.72
N PRO A 95 3.17 -2.25 12.51
CA PRO A 95 1.78 -2.11 12.13
C PRO A 95 1.41 -0.64 11.90
N LEU A 96 0.85 -0.33 10.73
CA LEU A 96 0.39 0.99 10.34
C LEU A 96 -1.12 0.93 10.07
N ALA A 97 -1.91 1.55 10.93
CA ALA A 97 -3.37 1.55 10.80
C ALA A 97 -3.82 2.31 9.54
N PRO A 98 -4.95 1.94 8.92
CA PRO A 98 -5.48 2.70 7.78
C PRO A 98 -5.76 4.16 8.19
N GLY A 99 -5.25 5.10 7.40
CA GLY A 99 -5.29 6.55 7.66
C GLY A 99 -4.13 7.07 8.53
N ALA A 100 -3.35 6.20 9.16
CA ALA A 100 -2.19 6.59 9.94
C ALA A 100 -0.97 6.87 9.06
N SER A 101 -0.05 7.69 9.60
CA SER A 101 1.22 8.01 8.95
C SER A 101 2.41 7.62 9.82
N ALA A 102 3.53 7.29 9.19
CA ALA A 102 4.81 7.08 9.85
C ALA A 102 5.88 7.97 9.21
N SER A 103 6.75 8.54 10.03
CA SER A 103 7.92 9.29 9.57
C SER A 103 9.13 8.37 9.59
N LEU A 104 9.86 8.35 8.48
CA LEU A 104 11.07 7.57 8.27
C LEU A 104 12.25 8.53 8.09
N SER A 105 13.33 8.25 8.82
CA SER A 105 14.64 8.87 8.63
C SER A 105 15.57 7.81 8.07
N LEU A 106 15.85 7.89 6.77
CA LEU A 106 16.68 6.95 6.03
C LEU A 106 18.03 7.60 5.69
N SER A 107 19.00 6.81 5.23
CA SER A 107 20.31 7.32 4.79
C SER A 107 20.54 6.97 3.32
N SER A 108 20.85 7.93 2.47
CA SER A 108 21.20 7.69 1.07
C SER A 108 22.42 6.75 0.98
N PRO A 109 22.34 5.60 0.27
CA PRO A 109 23.48 4.69 0.21
C PRO A 109 24.68 5.23 -0.58
N SER A 110 24.46 6.15 -1.52
CA SER A 110 25.52 6.78 -2.32
C SER A 110 26.23 7.92 -1.60
N THR A 111 25.49 8.72 -0.82
CA THR A 111 26.02 9.96 -0.21
C THR A 111 26.09 9.94 1.32
N GLY A 112 25.44 8.97 1.98
CA GLY A 112 25.27 8.91 3.43
C GLY A 112 24.32 9.98 4.00
N ARG A 113 23.76 10.87 3.17
CA ARG A 113 22.91 11.97 3.62
C ARG A 113 21.57 11.46 4.16
N ALA A 114 21.07 12.11 5.20
CA ALA A 114 19.73 11.82 5.73
C ALA A 114 18.63 12.18 4.73
N VAL A 115 17.70 11.24 4.53
CA VAL A 115 16.52 11.31 3.65
C VAL A 115 15.27 11.17 4.51
N SER A 116 14.41 12.20 4.52
CA SER A 116 13.16 12.17 5.27
C SER A 116 11.96 11.79 4.39
N VAL A 117 11.19 10.82 4.84
CA VAL A 117 9.98 10.34 4.15
C VAL A 117 8.84 10.18 5.15
N VAL A 118 7.67 10.72 4.84
CA VAL A 118 6.41 10.42 5.51
C VAL A 118 5.64 9.45 4.64
N VAL A 119 5.21 8.34 5.22
CA VAL A 119 4.33 7.36 4.56
C VAL A 119 2.96 7.39 5.21
N THR A 120 1.90 7.45 4.41
CA THR A 120 0.51 7.34 4.87
C THR A 120 -0.14 6.09 4.31
N ALA A 121 -0.74 5.27 5.16
CA ALA A 121 -1.48 4.07 4.77
C ALA A 121 -2.91 4.43 4.36
N ILE A 122 -3.34 4.03 3.16
CA ILE A 122 -4.70 4.26 2.65
C ILE A 122 -5.39 2.92 2.40
N PRO A 123 -6.67 2.71 2.76
CA PRO A 123 -7.35 1.45 2.49
C PRO A 123 -7.41 1.11 0.98
N ALA A 124 -6.88 -0.05 0.59
CA ALA A 124 -6.93 -0.52 -0.81
C ALA A 124 -8.25 -1.23 -1.17
N LEU A 125 -8.92 -1.82 -0.17
CA LEU A 125 -10.20 -2.51 -0.31
C LEU A 125 -10.16 -3.72 -1.26
N HIS A 126 -9.01 -4.37 -1.39
CA HIS A 126 -8.82 -5.63 -2.11
C HIS A 126 -9.20 -6.83 -1.24
N CYS A 127 -8.46 -7.05 -0.16
CA CYS A 127 -8.68 -8.09 0.84
C CYS A 127 -8.55 -7.53 2.28
N PRO A 128 -8.89 -8.30 3.33
CA PRO A 128 -8.66 -7.88 4.72
C PRO A 128 -7.19 -7.49 4.94
N GLY A 129 -6.96 -6.29 5.45
CA GLY A 129 -5.62 -5.76 5.70
C GLY A 129 -4.91 -5.12 4.49
N SER A 130 -5.54 -5.07 3.32
CA SER A 130 -4.96 -4.43 2.13
C SER A 130 -4.83 -2.91 2.25
N LEU A 131 -3.62 -2.40 1.99
CA LEU A 131 -3.25 -0.99 2.05
C LEU A 131 -2.54 -0.53 0.78
N MET A 132 -2.83 0.70 0.37
CA MET A 132 -1.98 1.53 -0.46
C MET A 132 -1.03 2.34 0.43
N TYR A 133 0.11 2.77 -0.10
CA TYR A 133 1.06 3.64 0.60
C TYR A 133 1.35 4.91 -0.21
N LEU A 134 1.07 6.07 0.40
CA LEU A 134 1.46 7.37 -0.12
C LEU A 134 2.76 7.80 0.57
N PHE A 135 3.85 7.89 -0.18
CA PHE A 135 5.14 8.37 0.29
C PHE A 135 5.32 9.83 -0.10
N ARG A 136 5.73 10.67 0.84
CA ARG A 136 5.99 12.11 0.65
C ARG A 136 7.29 12.49 1.32
N GLY A 137 8.06 13.39 0.71
CA GLY A 137 9.25 13.97 1.35
C GLY A 137 10.38 14.15 0.35
N ASP A 138 11.61 13.85 0.79
CA ASP A 138 12.83 14.05 0.01
C ASP A 138 12.85 13.20 -1.28
N LEU A 139 12.07 12.11 -1.32
CA LEU A 139 11.95 11.25 -2.50
C LEU A 139 10.91 11.75 -3.51
N GLY A 140 10.17 12.81 -3.21
CA GLY A 140 9.00 13.27 -3.96
C GLY A 140 7.69 12.70 -3.39
N CYS A 141 6.64 12.73 -4.20
CA CYS A 141 5.31 12.26 -3.86
C CYS A 141 4.94 11.02 -4.70
N MET A 142 4.89 9.84 -4.08
CA MET A 142 4.69 8.57 -4.77
C MET A 142 3.54 7.78 -4.15
N LEU A 143 2.66 7.23 -4.98
CA LEU A 143 1.56 6.38 -4.53
C LEU A 143 1.75 4.96 -5.05
N TYR A 144 1.80 4.00 -4.14
CA TYR A 144 1.74 2.57 -4.43
C TYR A 144 0.36 2.05 -4.08
N THR A 145 -0.39 1.55 -5.05
CA THR A 145 -1.73 1.04 -4.78
C THR A 145 -1.71 -0.34 -4.12
N GLY A 146 -0.65 -1.13 -4.36
CA GLY A 146 -0.77 -2.59 -4.27
C GLY A 146 -1.93 -3.06 -5.14
N ASP A 147 -2.49 -4.22 -4.82
CA ASP A 147 -3.79 -4.60 -5.36
C ASP A 147 -4.90 -3.78 -4.71
N PHE A 148 -5.79 -3.20 -5.50
CA PHE A 148 -6.89 -2.40 -4.98
C PHE A 148 -8.18 -2.56 -5.79
N ARG A 149 -9.31 -2.32 -5.13
CA ARG A 149 -10.59 -2.23 -5.82
C ARG A 149 -11.45 -1.14 -5.21
N TRP A 150 -11.42 0.03 -5.82
CA TRP A 150 -12.29 1.15 -5.45
C TRP A 150 -13.48 1.23 -6.39
N GLU A 151 -14.68 1.34 -5.80
CA GLU A 151 -15.94 1.45 -6.54
C GLU A 151 -16.55 2.83 -6.27
N LEU A 152 -17.00 3.52 -7.32
CA LEU A 152 -17.45 4.91 -7.26
C LEU A 152 -18.53 5.18 -6.18
N ARG A 153 -19.48 4.25 -6.03
CA ARG A 153 -20.61 4.39 -5.09
C ARG A 153 -20.33 3.82 -3.69
N CYS A 154 -19.22 3.11 -3.50
CA CYS A 154 -18.88 2.48 -2.23
C CYS A 154 -18.49 3.53 -1.17
N LYS A 155 -19.20 3.53 -0.02
CA LYS A 155 -18.92 4.45 1.11
C LYS A 155 -17.46 4.31 1.59
N ARG A 156 -16.94 3.09 1.69
CA ARG A 156 -15.56 2.80 2.11
C ARG A 156 -14.54 3.36 1.12
N ALA A 157 -14.79 3.21 -0.19
CA ALA A 157 -13.90 3.74 -1.23
C ALA A 157 -13.89 5.27 -1.23
N ARG A 158 -15.05 5.92 -1.03
CA ARG A 158 -15.12 7.38 -0.87
C ARG A 158 -14.37 7.88 0.35
N ALA A 159 -14.48 7.19 1.49
CA ALA A 159 -13.72 7.51 2.69
C ALA A 159 -12.21 7.34 2.47
N ALA A 160 -11.78 6.26 1.82
CA ALA A 160 -10.38 6.03 1.48
C ALA A 160 -9.83 7.08 0.51
N LYS A 161 -10.62 7.46 -0.52
CA LYS A 161 -10.30 8.57 -1.42
C LYS A 161 -10.16 9.88 -0.68
N LYS A 162 -11.06 10.19 0.26
CA LYS A 162 -10.95 11.40 1.10
C LYS A 162 -9.65 11.38 1.90
N ALA A 163 -9.34 10.26 2.56
CA ALA A 163 -8.10 10.11 3.32
C ALA A 163 -6.85 10.32 2.44
N LEU A 164 -6.85 9.80 1.20
CA LEU A 164 -5.77 10.04 0.24
C LEU A 164 -5.63 11.53 -0.12
N LEU A 165 -6.75 12.21 -0.40
CA LEU A 165 -6.74 13.64 -0.74
C LEU A 165 -6.31 14.51 0.44
N ASP A 166 -6.77 14.19 1.65
CA ASP A 166 -6.34 14.85 2.89
C ASP A 166 -4.83 14.66 3.10
N ALA A 167 -4.32 13.43 2.91
CA ALA A 167 -2.90 13.10 3.03
C ALA A 167 -2.03 13.75 1.96
N LEU A 168 -2.57 13.98 0.75
CA LEU A 168 -1.91 14.77 -0.29
C LEU A 168 -1.85 16.26 0.07
N ALA A 169 -2.81 16.78 0.84
CA ALA A 169 -2.88 18.19 1.24
C ALA A 169 -2.74 19.16 0.04
N GLY A 170 -3.40 18.83 -1.07
CA GLY A 170 -3.37 19.60 -2.32
C GLY A 170 -2.11 19.41 -3.17
N ASP A 171 -1.17 18.57 -2.74
CA ASP A 171 -0.01 18.14 -3.52
C ASP A 171 -0.40 17.17 -4.63
N THR A 172 0.49 16.98 -5.61
CA THR A 172 0.26 16.08 -6.75
C THR A 172 1.17 14.86 -6.65
N VAL A 173 0.66 13.71 -7.07
CA VAL A 173 1.47 12.49 -7.17
C VAL A 173 2.44 12.62 -8.35
N ASP A 174 3.73 12.48 -8.08
CA ASP A 174 4.80 12.48 -9.07
C ASP A 174 4.93 11.11 -9.76
N VAL A 175 4.76 10.02 -9.01
CA VAL A 175 4.82 8.63 -9.53
C VAL A 175 3.68 7.80 -8.96
N LEU A 176 2.95 7.11 -9.84
CA LEU A 176 1.90 6.18 -9.49
C LEU A 176 2.30 4.75 -9.88
N TYR A 177 2.45 3.89 -8.88
CA TYR A 177 2.58 2.44 -9.07
C TYR A 177 1.19 1.83 -8.93
N LEU A 178 0.59 1.51 -10.06
CA LEU A 178 -0.83 1.16 -10.21
C LEU A 178 -1.00 -0.35 -10.42
N ASP A 179 -1.92 -0.97 -9.68
CA ASP A 179 -2.51 -2.26 -10.05
C ASP A 179 -3.32 -2.08 -11.33
N ASN A 180 -2.77 -2.67 -12.38
CA ASN A 180 -3.28 -2.64 -13.74
C ASN A 180 -3.87 -4.00 -14.16
N THR A 181 -4.20 -4.89 -13.22
CA THR A 181 -4.71 -6.25 -13.48
C THR A 181 -5.84 -6.27 -14.51
N TYR A 182 -6.74 -5.29 -14.44
CA TYR A 182 -7.89 -5.14 -15.34
C TYR A 182 -7.86 -3.86 -16.18
N CYS A 183 -6.67 -3.32 -16.49
CA CYS A 183 -6.51 -2.09 -17.27
C CYS A 183 -6.75 -2.35 -18.78
N HIS A 184 -7.94 -2.85 -19.12
CA HIS A 184 -8.36 -3.12 -20.48
C HIS A 184 -9.81 -2.66 -20.69
N PRO A 185 -10.12 -1.89 -21.75
CA PRO A 185 -11.42 -1.22 -21.91
C PRO A 185 -12.61 -2.18 -22.09
N SER A 186 -12.38 -3.43 -22.52
CA SER A 186 -13.44 -4.43 -22.62
C SER A 186 -13.83 -5.06 -21.28
N LEU A 187 -13.03 -4.86 -20.23
CA LEU A 187 -13.28 -5.46 -18.92
C LEU A 187 -14.13 -4.52 -18.08
N SER A 188 -15.40 -4.89 -17.90
CA SER A 188 -16.35 -4.21 -17.03
C SER A 188 -16.97 -5.20 -16.06
N PHE A 189 -16.83 -4.94 -14.77
CA PHE A 189 -17.28 -5.84 -13.72
C PHE A 189 -18.38 -5.20 -12.87
N PRO A 190 -19.41 -5.96 -12.45
CA PRO A 190 -20.41 -5.48 -11.52
C PRO A 190 -19.79 -5.11 -10.16
N PRO A 191 -20.38 -4.14 -9.42
CA PRO A 191 -19.98 -3.82 -8.05
C PRO A 191 -20.10 -5.03 -7.11
N ARG A 192 -19.26 -5.10 -6.06
CA ARG A 192 -19.27 -6.19 -5.07
C ARG A 192 -20.65 -6.54 -4.50
N PRO A 193 -21.53 -5.58 -4.13
CA PRO A 193 -22.86 -5.91 -3.62
C PRO A 193 -23.72 -6.68 -4.62
N ILE A 194 -23.61 -6.36 -5.91
CA ILE A 194 -24.39 -7.03 -6.97
C ILE A 194 -23.92 -8.47 -7.14
N VAL A 195 -22.60 -8.72 -7.13
CA VAL A 195 -22.05 -10.08 -7.20
C VAL A 195 -22.46 -10.90 -5.98
N ALA A 196 -22.42 -10.30 -4.79
CA ALA A 196 -22.83 -10.98 -3.56
C ALA A 196 -24.31 -11.37 -3.59
N GLU A 197 -25.19 -10.48 -4.08
CA GLU A 197 -26.62 -10.76 -4.26
C GLU A 197 -26.84 -11.90 -5.27
N GLN A 198 -26.14 -11.89 -6.40
CA GLN A 198 -26.22 -12.96 -7.41
C GLN A 198 -25.79 -14.32 -6.85
N VAL A 199 -24.70 -14.37 -6.07
CA VAL A 199 -24.24 -15.60 -5.41
C VAL A 199 -25.26 -16.07 -4.38
N SER A 200 -25.81 -15.15 -3.58
CA SER A 200 -26.84 -15.46 -2.58
C SER A 200 -28.10 -16.03 -3.25
N PHE A 201 -28.55 -15.41 -4.35
CA PHE A 201 -29.69 -15.89 -5.12
C PHE A 201 -29.43 -17.28 -5.70
N ALA A 202 -28.29 -17.49 -6.36
CA ALA A 202 -27.90 -18.79 -6.92
C ALA A 202 -27.86 -19.89 -5.85
N ALA A 203 -27.34 -19.58 -4.66
CA ALA A 203 -27.30 -20.53 -3.54
C ALA A 203 -28.72 -20.89 -3.04
N SER A 204 -29.64 -19.93 -3.03
CA SER A 204 -31.03 -20.14 -2.56
C SER A 204 -31.86 -21.04 -3.49
N VAL A 205 -31.62 -20.99 -4.80
CA VAL A 205 -32.41 -21.75 -5.79
C VAL A 205 -31.83 -23.14 -6.09
N SER A 206 -30.57 -23.38 -5.76
CA SER A 206 -29.88 -24.61 -6.17
C SER A 206 -30.19 -25.83 -5.29
N ASN A 207 -30.92 -25.72 -4.16
CA ASN A 207 -31.07 -26.81 -3.16
C ASN A 207 -29.72 -27.40 -2.65
N VAL A 208 -28.58 -26.78 -3.00
CA VAL A 208 -27.22 -27.23 -2.66
C VAL A 208 -26.86 -26.90 -1.21
N TRP A 209 -27.49 -25.88 -0.63
CA TRP A 209 -27.33 -25.55 0.79
C TRP A 209 -28.42 -26.24 1.63
N ARG A 210 -28.17 -27.49 2.02
CA ARG A 210 -28.76 -28.00 3.27
C ARG A 210 -27.98 -27.33 4.40
N PRO A 211 -28.62 -26.57 5.32
CA PRO A 211 -27.91 -26.07 6.48
C PRO A 211 -27.27 -27.27 7.18
N CYS A 212 -25.94 -27.24 7.37
CA CYS A 212 -25.29 -28.18 8.26
C CYS A 212 -26.03 -28.08 9.59
N GLN A 213 -26.77 -29.13 9.95
CA GLN A 213 -27.24 -29.29 11.31
C GLN A 213 -26.00 -29.30 12.17
N PHE A 214 -25.73 -28.18 12.84
CA PHE A 214 -24.78 -28.16 13.93
C PHE A 214 -25.31 -29.18 14.94
N LEU A 215 -24.65 -30.33 15.02
CA LEU A 215 -24.83 -31.24 16.14
C LEU A 215 -24.46 -30.43 17.41
N PRO A 216 -25.34 -30.36 18.42
CA PRO A 216 -24.99 -29.72 19.67
C PRO A 216 -23.81 -30.49 20.28
N PHE A 217 -22.83 -29.75 20.79
CA PHE A 217 -21.72 -30.27 21.59
C PHE A 217 -22.24 -30.99 22.84
#